data_AF-A0A8S1JFL9-F1
#
_entry.id   AF-A0A8S1JFL9-F1
#
_cell.length_a   1.000
_cell.length_b   1.000
_cell.length_c   1.000
_cell.angle_alpha   90.00
_cell.angle_beta   90.00
_cell.angle_gamma   90.00
#
_symmetry.space_group_name_H-M   'P 1'
#
loop_
_entity.id
_entity.type
_entity.pdbx_description
1 polymer ?
#
loop_
_entity_poly.entity_id
_entity_poly.type
_entity_poly.pdbx_seq_one_letter_code
_entity_poly.pdbx_strand_id
1 'polypeptide(L)'
;MMARAQHRRTQSAPRGCSRHRNRRGSAPLPPLPVHAGGAMKFGKYLEANLREEWYTQYLDYSALKDLIKRASNAADGIHPAPQSPRTTSLSVSRNGDHDSLNEKFFALLNSEVDKIGKFTQRRVDELRQALSRLEAKVDARQGADEKQEAAMLLEATRIGNEFLALEKYVNLNYMGFHKILKKHDKKIPQTPCRTFYLSHLHHQPWVRGNYSNVLVTLSNIHSKLRRDKSGKRNEDASQGFVRSTTKYWVMSEDVSTVKHAILQHLPVFQFSEEDCAGDAQLTNSVYLDNSSLELYHGRLDKRPNALAVRLRLECHTPTLVSYLVLSLLLETEVDSAGLNRRMNSVFWTDWEIHWH
;
A
#
# COMPACT_ATOMS: atom_id res chain seq x y z
N MET A 1 -68.08 -5.71 38.03
CA MET A 1 -67.55 -6.98 37.47
C MET A 1 -66.11 -6.71 37.02
N MET A 2 -65.05 -6.92 37.81
CA MET A 2 -64.40 -8.19 38.23
C MET A 2 -64.11 -9.15 37.07
N ALA A 3 -62.83 -9.25 36.67
CA ALA A 3 -62.03 -10.44 36.29
C ALA A 3 -60.95 -10.07 35.23
N ARG A 4 -59.66 -9.96 35.58
CA ARG A 4 -58.59 -10.99 35.71
C ARG A 4 -57.90 -11.43 34.40
N ALA A 5 -56.69 -10.88 34.23
CA ALA A 5 -55.40 -11.45 33.79
C ALA A 5 -55.33 -12.76 32.97
N GLN A 6 -54.47 -12.75 31.93
CA GLN A 6 -53.48 -13.81 31.68
C GLN A 6 -52.21 -13.25 31.00
N HIS A 7 -51.06 -13.68 31.54
CA HIS A 7 -49.69 -13.38 31.11
C HIS A 7 -49.29 -14.12 29.82
N ARG A 8 -48.44 -13.49 29.00
CA ARG A 8 -47.32 -14.19 28.34
C ARG A 8 -46.07 -13.32 28.32
N ARG A 9 -45.07 -13.74 29.10
CA ARG A 9 -43.67 -13.30 29.05
C ARG A 9 -43.01 -13.95 27.83
N THR A 10 -42.32 -13.16 27.01
CA THR A 10 -41.25 -13.65 26.14
C THR A 10 -39.93 -13.08 26.64
N GLN A 11 -39.05 -14.00 27.04
CA GLN A 11 -37.77 -13.74 27.67
C GLN A 11 -36.78 -13.11 26.66
N SER A 12 -36.21 -11.98 27.04
CA SER A 12 -35.01 -11.40 26.44
C SER A 12 -33.76 -12.08 27.03
N ALA A 13 -32.96 -12.73 26.19
CA ALA A 13 -31.61 -13.17 26.53
C ALA A 13 -30.57 -12.21 25.92
N PRO A 14 -29.54 -11.78 26.67
CA PRO A 14 -28.54 -10.84 26.18
C PRO A 14 -27.45 -11.59 25.39
N ARG A 15 -27.20 -11.20 24.14
CA ARG A 15 -26.05 -11.70 23.37
C ARG A 15 -24.87 -10.74 23.51
N GLY A 16 -23.88 -11.21 24.25
CA GLY A 16 -22.44 -11.08 24.01
C GLY A 16 -21.93 -9.78 23.38
N CYS A 17 -21.37 -8.93 24.24
CA CYS A 17 -20.47 -7.86 23.87
C CYS A 17 -19.20 -8.45 23.21
N SER A 18 -19.13 -8.43 21.88
CA SER A 18 -17.92 -8.77 21.13
C SER A 18 -16.99 -7.57 21.13
N ARG A 19 -15.89 -7.67 21.89
CA ARG A 19 -14.78 -6.71 21.87
C ARG A 19 -14.25 -6.56 20.45
N HIS A 20 -14.58 -5.46 19.78
CA HIS A 20 -13.89 -5.05 18.56
C HIS A 20 -12.43 -4.72 18.89
N ARG A 21 -11.55 -5.64 18.52
CA ARG A 21 -10.10 -5.49 18.66
C ARG A 21 -9.64 -4.38 17.71
N ASN A 22 -9.11 -3.31 18.30
CA ASN A 22 -8.44 -2.19 17.64
C ASN A 22 -7.45 -2.69 16.57
N ARG A 23 -7.78 -2.55 15.29
CA ARG A 23 -6.83 -2.77 14.19
C ARG A 23 -6.04 -1.47 14.02
N ARG A 24 -4.82 -1.44 14.56
CA ARG A 24 -3.84 -0.38 14.29
C ARG A 24 -3.69 -0.25 12.77
N GLY A 25 -3.77 1.00 12.29
CA GLY A 25 -3.59 1.37 10.90
C GLY A 25 -2.33 0.73 10.33
N SER A 26 -2.52 -0.13 9.34
CA SER A 26 -1.45 -0.63 8.49
C SER A 26 -1.35 0.34 7.32
N ALA A 27 -0.13 0.74 6.96
CA ALA A 27 0.14 1.47 5.73
C ALA A 27 -0.53 0.76 4.53
N PRO A 28 -1.01 1.50 3.51
CA PRO A 28 -1.61 0.89 2.34
C PRO A 28 -0.59 -0.05 1.69
N LEU A 29 -0.99 -1.31 1.56
CA LEU A 29 -0.19 -2.40 1.00
C LEU A 29 0.30 -2.02 -0.41
N PRO A 30 1.50 -2.46 -0.83
CA PRO A 30 1.88 -2.39 -2.24
C PRO A 30 0.80 -3.12 -3.06
N PRO A 31 0.12 -2.45 -4.00
CA PRO A 31 -0.92 -3.11 -4.77
C PRO A 31 -0.27 -4.19 -5.64
N LEU A 32 -0.83 -5.39 -5.62
CA LEU A 32 -0.35 -6.48 -6.46
C LEU A 32 -0.49 -6.08 -7.93
N PRO A 33 0.57 -6.17 -8.76
CA PRO A 33 0.44 -5.96 -10.18
C PRO A 33 -0.59 -6.94 -10.75
N VAL A 34 -1.66 -6.38 -11.33
CA VAL A 34 -2.67 -7.16 -12.04
C VAL A 34 -2.08 -7.42 -13.43
N HIS A 35 -1.37 -8.53 -13.60
CA HIS A 35 -0.89 -8.92 -14.92
C HIS A 35 -2.08 -9.23 -15.84
N ALA A 36 -2.44 -8.26 -16.67
CA ALA A 36 -3.25 -8.43 -17.86
C ALA A 36 -2.32 -8.83 -19.02
N GLY A 37 -2.12 -10.13 -19.23
CA GLY A 37 -1.29 -10.65 -20.31
C GLY A 37 -1.03 -12.14 -20.14
N GLY A 38 -1.31 -12.94 -21.19
CA GLY A 38 -1.43 -14.40 -21.13
C GLY A 38 -0.29 -15.18 -20.47
N ALA A 39 -0.68 -16.23 -19.75
CA ALA A 39 -0.04 -17.53 -19.52
C ALA A 39 1.51 -17.67 -19.41
N MET A 40 2.27 -16.64 -19.04
CA MET A 40 3.70 -16.84 -18.75
C MET A 40 3.89 -17.56 -17.40
N LYS A 41 4.71 -18.61 -17.39
CA LYS A 41 5.09 -19.31 -16.15
C LYS A 41 5.90 -18.34 -15.27
N PHE A 42 5.44 -18.05 -14.06
CA PHE A 42 6.08 -17.10 -13.14
C PHE A 42 7.60 -17.30 -12.95
N GLY A 43 8.10 -18.54 -12.97
CA GLY A 43 9.55 -18.78 -12.89
C GLY A 43 10.35 -18.10 -14.02
N LYS A 44 9.85 -18.16 -15.26
CA LYS A 44 10.48 -17.48 -16.41
C LYS A 44 10.37 -15.96 -16.29
N TYR A 45 9.24 -15.48 -15.78
CA TYR A 45 9.04 -14.04 -15.53
C TYR A 45 10.00 -13.53 -14.46
N LEU A 46 10.19 -14.29 -13.38
CA LEU A 46 11.13 -13.97 -12.33
C LEU A 46 12.54 -13.87 -12.92
N GLU A 47 13.02 -14.93 -13.60
CA GLU A 47 14.32 -14.99 -14.27
C GLU A 47 14.57 -13.80 -15.22
N ALA A 48 13.59 -13.43 -16.05
CA ALA A 48 13.72 -12.33 -17.02
C ALA A 48 13.77 -10.93 -16.36
N ASN A 49 13.33 -10.80 -15.11
CA ASN A 49 13.26 -9.51 -14.40
C ASN A 49 14.25 -9.41 -13.22
N LEU A 50 15.13 -10.39 -13.06
CA LEU A 50 16.18 -10.35 -12.04
C LEU A 50 17.19 -9.26 -12.36
N ARG A 51 17.66 -8.58 -11.32
CA ARG A 51 18.90 -7.82 -11.40
C ARG A 51 20.07 -8.80 -11.25
N GLU A 52 20.96 -8.82 -12.23
CA GLU A 52 22.09 -9.76 -12.31
C GLU A 52 22.95 -9.76 -11.04
N GLU A 53 23.25 -8.58 -10.51
CA GLU A 53 24.06 -8.39 -9.30
C GLU A 53 23.47 -9.03 -8.04
N TRP A 54 22.14 -9.24 -8.00
CA TRP A 54 21.42 -9.70 -6.81
C TRP A 54 20.86 -11.12 -6.97
N TYR A 55 21.23 -11.82 -8.05
CA TYR A 55 20.67 -13.12 -8.43
C TYR A 55 20.54 -14.11 -7.26
N THR A 56 21.58 -14.23 -6.42
CA THR A 56 21.62 -15.17 -5.28
C THR A 56 20.69 -14.81 -4.12
N GLN A 57 20.25 -13.56 -4.05
CA GLN A 57 19.43 -13.04 -2.95
C GLN A 57 17.92 -13.17 -3.22
N TYR A 58 17.53 -13.44 -4.46
CA TYR A 58 16.14 -13.68 -4.80
C TYR A 58 15.61 -15.01 -4.26
N LEU A 59 14.28 -15.10 -4.22
CA LEU A 59 13.54 -16.31 -3.86
C LEU A 59 13.94 -17.49 -4.77
N ASP A 60 14.39 -18.59 -4.17
CA ASP A 60 14.59 -19.86 -4.87
C ASP A 60 13.24 -20.54 -5.15
N TYR A 61 12.56 -20.01 -6.15
CA TYR A 61 11.25 -20.47 -6.58
C TYR A 61 11.30 -21.91 -7.14
N SER A 62 12.42 -22.31 -7.74
CA SER A 62 12.66 -23.65 -8.27
C SER A 62 12.69 -24.70 -7.18
N ALA A 63 13.53 -24.52 -6.15
CA ALA A 63 13.67 -25.49 -5.06
C ALA A 63 12.36 -25.68 -4.30
N LEU A 64 11.67 -24.57 -3.97
CA LEU A 64 10.36 -24.62 -3.31
C LEU A 64 9.32 -25.35 -4.16
N LYS A 65 9.31 -25.10 -5.48
CA LYS A 65 8.40 -25.75 -6.41
C LYS A 65 8.67 -27.25 -6.51
N ASP A 66 9.92 -27.68 -6.44
CA ASP A 66 10.28 -29.08 -6.52
C ASP A 66 9.95 -29.83 -5.22
N LEU A 67 10.10 -29.20 -4.06
CA LEU A 67 9.58 -29.74 -2.79
C LEU A 67 8.07 -29.97 -2.85
N ILE A 68 7.30 -29.00 -3.38
CA ILE A 68 5.83 -29.16 -3.55
C ILE A 68 5.49 -30.33 -4.48
N LYS A 69 6.24 -30.51 -5.58
CA LYS A 69 6.00 -31.64 -6.50
C LYS A 69 6.30 -32.98 -5.82
N ARG A 70 7.40 -33.09 -5.08
CA ARG A 70 7.78 -34.33 -4.36
C ARG A 70 6.71 -34.68 -3.31
N ALA A 71 6.26 -33.69 -2.54
CA ALA A 71 5.20 -33.88 -1.55
C ALA A 71 3.85 -34.26 -2.18
N SER A 72 3.49 -33.67 -3.34
CA SER A 72 2.29 -34.05 -4.10
C SER A 72 2.38 -35.50 -4.59
N ASN A 73 3.50 -35.89 -5.21
CA ASN A 73 3.67 -37.25 -5.74
C ASN A 73 3.68 -38.32 -4.63
N ALA A 74 4.26 -38.00 -3.46
CA ALA A 74 4.25 -38.88 -2.30
C ALA A 74 2.83 -39.08 -1.74
N ALA A 75 1.94 -38.07 -1.88
CA ALA A 75 0.53 -38.19 -1.51
C ALA A 75 -0.27 -38.99 -2.54
N ASP A 76 0.03 -38.85 -3.84
CA ASP A 76 -0.67 -39.56 -4.93
C ASP A 76 -0.25 -41.04 -5.04
N GLY A 77 0.95 -41.41 -4.59
CA GLY A 77 1.46 -42.80 -4.60
C GLY A 77 0.83 -43.74 -3.55
N ILE A 78 -0.08 -43.24 -2.73
CA ILE A 78 -0.81 -44.01 -1.72
C ILE A 78 -2.17 -44.40 -2.31
N HIS A 79 -2.27 -45.61 -2.88
CA HIS A 79 -3.57 -46.22 -3.11
C HIS A 79 -4.28 -46.37 -1.76
N PRO A 80 -5.55 -45.97 -1.61
CA PRO A 80 -6.29 -46.25 -0.39
C PRO A 80 -6.43 -47.78 -0.30
N ALA A 81 -5.69 -48.40 0.62
CA ALA A 81 -5.96 -49.78 1.00
C ALA A 81 -7.44 -49.87 1.39
N PRO A 82 -8.19 -50.90 0.95
CA PRO A 82 -9.60 -51.03 1.28
C PRO A 82 -9.73 -51.02 2.81
N GLN A 83 -10.30 -49.94 3.34
CA GLN A 83 -10.49 -49.78 4.77
C GLN A 83 -11.48 -50.85 5.24
N SER A 84 -10.95 -51.87 5.91
CA SER A 84 -11.78 -52.81 6.68
C SER A 84 -12.51 -52.00 7.77
N PRO A 85 -13.83 -52.16 7.98
CA PRO A 85 -14.62 -51.31 8.89
C PRO A 85 -14.35 -51.52 10.39
N ARG A 86 -13.24 -52.15 10.76
CA ARG A 86 -12.97 -52.62 12.13
C ARG A 86 -11.57 -52.26 12.61
N THR A 87 -11.29 -50.97 12.78
CA THR A 87 -10.27 -50.57 13.76
C THR A 87 -10.55 -49.18 14.30
N THR A 88 -11.10 -49.13 15.51
CA THR A 88 -11.23 -47.93 16.35
C THR A 88 -9.89 -47.61 17.02
N SER A 89 -8.88 -47.25 16.23
CA SER A 89 -7.58 -46.84 16.76
C SER A 89 -7.34 -45.36 16.45
N LEU A 90 -7.27 -44.55 17.50
CA LEU A 90 -6.92 -43.12 17.50
C LEU A 90 -5.44 -42.85 17.12
N SER A 91 -4.75 -43.82 16.52
CA SER A 91 -3.43 -43.61 15.95
C SER A 91 -3.59 -42.92 14.60
N VAL A 92 -3.47 -41.60 14.59
CA VAL A 92 -3.19 -40.81 13.39
C VAL A 92 -2.04 -41.51 12.68
N SER A 93 -2.32 -42.11 11.52
CA SER A 93 -1.28 -42.68 10.66
C SER A 93 -0.45 -41.49 10.17
N ARG A 94 0.63 -41.18 10.91
CA ARG A 94 1.59 -40.16 10.55
C ARG A 94 2.33 -40.69 9.33
N ASN A 95 1.99 -40.17 8.16
CA ASN A 95 2.79 -40.37 6.95
C ASN A 95 4.12 -39.64 7.16
N GLY A 96 5.07 -40.28 7.84
CA GLY A 96 6.32 -39.65 8.29
C GLY A 96 7.13 -38.99 7.17
N ASP A 97 7.01 -39.50 5.95
CA ASP A 97 7.70 -38.94 4.77
C ASP A 97 7.00 -37.67 4.23
N HIS A 98 5.66 -37.61 4.29
CA HIS A 98 4.90 -36.40 3.92
C HIS A 98 5.09 -35.28 4.94
N ASP A 99 5.08 -35.62 6.22
CA ASP A 99 5.36 -34.68 7.31
C ASP A 99 6.78 -34.11 7.22
N SER A 100 7.78 -34.96 6.92
CA SER A 100 9.17 -34.51 6.71
C SER A 100 9.32 -33.57 5.50
N LEU A 101 8.60 -33.81 4.41
CA LEU A 101 8.64 -32.95 3.22
C LEU A 101 7.96 -31.60 3.45
N ASN A 102 6.83 -31.57 4.18
CA ASN A 102 6.17 -30.32 4.57
C ASN A 102 7.05 -29.49 5.50
N GLU A 103 7.69 -30.14 6.48
CA GLU A 103 8.63 -29.48 7.39
C GLU A 103 9.80 -28.86 6.61
N LYS A 104 10.41 -29.61 5.68
CA LYS A 104 11.47 -29.09 4.79
C LYS A 104 11.00 -27.91 3.95
N PHE A 105 9.76 -27.95 3.44
CA PHE A 105 9.19 -26.84 2.68
C PHE A 105 9.06 -25.58 3.55
N PHE A 106 8.49 -25.68 4.75
CA PHE A 106 8.35 -24.52 5.63
C PHE A 106 9.68 -24.00 6.17
N ALA A 107 10.64 -24.90 6.45
CA ALA A 107 11.99 -24.53 6.82
C ALA A 107 12.67 -23.71 5.72
N LEU A 108 12.61 -24.18 4.47
CA LEU A 108 13.14 -23.44 3.32
C LEU A 108 12.41 -22.12 3.10
N LEU A 109 11.08 -22.12 3.19
CA LEU A 109 10.26 -20.92 3.01
C LEU A 109 10.62 -19.84 4.03
N ASN A 110 10.77 -20.21 5.30
CA ASN A 110 11.20 -19.29 6.36
C ASN A 110 12.64 -18.79 6.14
N SER A 111 13.56 -19.68 5.76
CA SER A 111 14.93 -19.25 5.46
C SER A 111 15.00 -18.26 4.29
N GLU A 112 14.13 -18.42 3.29
CA GLU A 112 14.04 -17.51 2.15
C GLU A 112 13.45 -16.14 2.57
N VAL A 113 12.42 -16.13 3.42
CA VAL A 113 11.87 -14.88 4.00
C VAL A 113 12.94 -14.12 4.77
N ASP A 114 13.71 -14.82 5.63
CA ASP A 114 14.78 -14.21 6.42
C ASP A 114 15.93 -13.71 5.54
N LYS A 115 16.32 -14.47 4.51
CA LYS A 115 17.34 -14.08 3.53
C LYS A 115 16.96 -12.75 2.86
N ILE A 116 15.76 -12.69 2.30
CA ILE A 116 15.25 -11.52 1.59
C ILE A 116 15.10 -10.34 2.55
N GLY A 117 14.62 -10.58 3.77
CA GLY A 117 14.52 -9.54 4.80
C GLY A 117 15.86 -8.94 5.18
N LYS A 118 16.87 -9.77 5.45
CA LYS A 118 18.23 -9.33 5.80
C LYS A 118 18.88 -8.55 4.66
N PHE A 119 18.73 -9.02 3.41
CA PHE A 119 19.26 -8.31 2.24
C PHE A 119 18.59 -6.95 2.05
N THR A 120 17.25 -6.91 2.10
CA THR A 120 16.49 -5.67 1.95
C THR A 120 16.88 -4.65 3.01
N GLN A 121 16.95 -5.06 4.28
CA GLN A 121 17.34 -4.18 5.37
C GLN A 121 18.75 -3.59 5.17
N ARG A 122 19.72 -4.44 4.80
CA ARG A 122 21.09 -3.99 4.52
C ARG A 122 21.12 -2.93 3.42
N ARG A 123 20.41 -3.14 2.31
CA ARG A 123 20.35 -2.18 1.19
C ARG A 123 19.69 -0.87 1.59
N VAL A 124 18.63 -0.91 2.39
CA VAL A 124 18.00 0.31 2.93
C VAL A 124 18.98 1.09 3.81
N ASP A 125 19.74 0.41 4.65
CA ASP A 125 20.71 1.07 5.53
C ASP A 125 21.87 1.68 4.74
N GLU A 126 22.35 1.00 3.68
CA GLU A 126 23.32 1.56 2.72
C GLU A 126 22.79 2.83 2.04
N LEU A 127 21.53 2.82 1.59
CA LEU A 127 20.88 3.98 0.97
C LEU A 127 20.73 5.14 1.95
N ARG A 128 20.31 4.86 3.19
CA ARG A 128 20.19 5.88 4.25
C ARG A 128 21.53 6.52 4.59
N GLN A 129 22.59 5.72 4.68
CA GLN A 129 23.94 6.24 4.90
C GLN A 129 24.44 7.06 3.71
N ALA A 130 24.16 6.63 2.47
CA ALA A 130 24.50 7.39 1.27
C ALA A 130 23.77 8.74 1.24
N LEU A 131 22.48 8.75 1.57
CA LEU A 131 21.69 9.99 1.69
C LEU A 131 22.22 10.90 2.78
N SER A 132 22.52 10.38 3.97
CA SER A 132 23.08 11.19 5.06
C SER A 132 24.41 11.85 4.68
N ARG A 133 25.30 11.11 4.00
CA ARG A 133 26.55 11.67 3.47
C ARG A 133 26.30 12.73 2.39
N LEU A 134 25.32 12.51 1.52
CA LEU A 134 24.98 13.46 0.46
C LEU A 134 24.35 14.73 1.05
N GLU A 135 23.45 14.59 2.01
CA GLU A 135 22.84 15.70 2.72
C GLU A 135 23.90 16.58 3.41
N ALA A 136 24.85 15.96 4.12
CA ALA A 136 25.96 16.70 4.73
C ALA A 136 26.81 17.47 3.69
N LYS A 137 27.05 16.88 2.51
CA LYS A 137 27.75 17.57 1.40
C LYS A 137 26.94 18.74 0.85
N VAL A 138 25.62 18.57 0.75
CA VAL A 138 24.69 19.60 0.25
C VAL A 138 24.58 20.75 1.25
N ASP A 139 24.60 20.48 2.55
CA ASP A 139 24.54 21.52 3.58
C ASP A 139 25.88 22.29 3.70
N ALA A 140 27.01 21.62 3.47
CA ALA A 140 28.35 22.22 3.48
C ALA A 140 28.73 22.97 2.19
N ARG A 141 27.85 23.04 1.19
CA ARG A 141 28.19 23.46 -0.19
C ARG A 141 28.46 24.97 -0.39
N GLN A 142 28.64 25.77 0.65
CA GLN A 142 28.77 27.22 0.51
C GLN A 142 29.87 27.57 -0.51
N GLY A 143 29.49 28.26 -1.60
CA GLY A 143 30.42 28.61 -2.69
C GLY A 143 30.78 27.47 -3.65
N ALA A 144 30.00 26.38 -3.71
CA ALA A 144 30.23 25.27 -4.63
C ALA A 144 30.13 25.70 -6.10
N ASP A 145 31.04 25.17 -6.91
CA ASP A 145 31.04 25.35 -8.36
C ASP A 145 29.89 24.57 -9.02
N GLU A 146 29.46 24.99 -10.21
CA GLU A 146 28.36 24.35 -10.96
C GLU A 146 28.63 22.86 -11.20
N LYS A 147 29.90 22.50 -11.43
CA LYS A 147 30.34 21.10 -11.57
C LYS A 147 30.13 20.27 -10.29
N GLN A 148 30.33 20.88 -9.13
CA GLN A 148 30.13 20.20 -7.85
C GLN A 148 28.63 19.99 -7.57
N GLU A 149 27.79 20.98 -7.88
CA GLU A 149 26.33 20.84 -7.78
C GLU A 149 25.80 19.77 -8.74
N ALA A 150 26.28 19.74 -9.99
CA ALA A 150 25.93 18.70 -10.96
C ALA A 150 26.36 17.29 -10.50
N ALA A 151 27.53 17.17 -9.87
CA ALA A 151 27.98 15.90 -9.29
C ALA A 151 27.09 15.44 -8.12
N MET A 152 26.65 16.37 -7.25
CA MET A 152 25.70 16.05 -6.18
C MET A 152 24.33 15.61 -6.71
N LEU A 153 23.84 16.25 -7.78
CA LEU A 153 22.59 15.90 -8.43
C LEU A 153 22.66 14.51 -9.10
N LEU A 154 23.78 14.19 -9.75
CA LEU A 154 24.01 12.87 -10.32
C LEU A 154 24.02 11.79 -9.24
N GLU A 155 24.66 12.07 -8.10
CA GLU A 155 24.67 11.14 -6.96
C GLU A 155 23.27 10.96 -6.35
N ALA A 156 22.48 12.03 -6.22
CA ALA A 156 21.08 11.96 -5.79
C ALA A 156 20.25 11.06 -6.73
N THR A 157 20.43 11.25 -8.04
CA THR A 157 19.74 10.46 -9.08
C THR A 157 20.16 8.99 -9.01
N ARG A 158 21.45 8.71 -8.81
CA ARG A 158 21.97 7.35 -8.64
C ARG A 158 21.35 6.66 -7.42
N ILE A 159 21.28 7.34 -6.29
CA ILE A 159 20.63 6.82 -5.07
C ILE A 159 19.14 6.54 -5.31
N GLY A 160 18.44 7.44 -6.00
CA GLY A 160 17.04 7.26 -6.36
C GLY A 160 16.80 6.04 -7.25
N ASN A 161 17.62 5.84 -8.29
CA ASN A 161 17.58 4.67 -9.15
C ASN A 161 17.84 3.37 -8.38
N GLU A 162 18.78 3.40 -7.44
CA GLU A 162 19.11 2.24 -6.60
C GLU A 162 17.96 1.88 -5.65
N PHE A 163 17.25 2.89 -5.14
CA PHE A 163 16.00 2.70 -4.38
C PHE A 163 14.89 2.07 -5.24
N LEU A 164 14.68 2.54 -6.47
CA LEU A 164 13.70 1.96 -7.39
C LEU A 164 14.02 0.49 -7.72
N ALA A 165 15.30 0.17 -7.93
CA ALA A 165 15.74 -1.20 -8.14
C ALA A 165 15.44 -2.10 -6.93
N LEU A 166 15.67 -1.58 -5.71
CA LEU A 166 15.34 -2.30 -4.48
C LEU A 166 13.83 -2.53 -4.33
N GLU A 167 13.02 -1.55 -4.70
CA GLU A 167 11.56 -1.68 -4.66
C GLU A 167 11.05 -2.74 -5.64
N LYS A 168 11.59 -2.76 -6.86
CA LYS A 168 11.33 -3.83 -7.84
C LYS A 168 11.72 -5.20 -7.29
N TYR A 169 12.87 -5.30 -6.61
CA TYR A 169 13.31 -6.52 -5.96
C TYR A 169 12.31 -7.00 -4.89
N VAL A 170 11.86 -6.10 -4.00
CA VAL A 170 10.87 -6.42 -2.96
C VAL A 170 9.56 -6.92 -3.58
N ASN A 171 9.05 -6.22 -4.60
CA ASN A 171 7.80 -6.56 -5.28
C ASN A 171 7.86 -7.92 -5.98
N LEU A 172 8.95 -8.23 -6.68
CA LEU A 172 9.16 -9.52 -7.34
C LEU A 172 9.16 -10.68 -6.33
N ASN A 173 9.90 -10.53 -5.23
CA ASN A 173 9.99 -11.54 -4.19
C ASN A 173 8.66 -11.73 -3.45
N TYR A 174 7.98 -10.64 -3.10
CA TYR A 174 6.65 -10.68 -2.48
C TYR A 174 5.63 -11.40 -3.37
N MET A 175 5.63 -11.10 -4.68
CA MET A 175 4.82 -11.84 -5.65
C MET A 175 5.22 -13.32 -5.71
N GLY A 176 6.52 -13.63 -5.65
CA GLY A 176 7.04 -14.98 -5.61
C GLY A 176 6.45 -15.81 -4.47
N PHE A 177 6.45 -15.26 -3.26
CA PHE A 177 5.81 -15.88 -2.09
C PHE A 177 4.31 -16.10 -2.31
N HIS A 178 3.58 -15.11 -2.83
CA HIS A 178 2.17 -15.29 -3.16
C HIS A 178 1.93 -16.42 -4.17
N LYS A 179 2.77 -16.53 -5.20
CA LYS A 179 2.60 -17.54 -6.25
C LYS A 179 2.99 -18.93 -5.76
N ILE A 180 4.03 -19.07 -4.94
CA ILE A 180 4.45 -20.38 -4.41
C ILE A 180 3.45 -20.91 -3.38
N LEU A 181 2.93 -20.04 -2.50
CA LEU A 181 1.87 -20.39 -1.56
C LEU A 181 0.57 -20.78 -2.28
N LYS A 182 0.21 -20.08 -3.37
CA LYS A 182 -0.94 -20.49 -4.21
C LYS A 182 -0.74 -21.89 -4.79
N LYS A 183 0.50 -22.20 -5.21
CA LYS A 183 0.85 -23.47 -5.82
C LYS A 183 0.80 -24.60 -4.79
N HIS A 184 1.30 -24.36 -3.59
CA HIS A 184 1.24 -25.28 -2.46
C HIS A 184 -0.21 -25.70 -2.20
N ASP A 185 -1.10 -24.74 -1.90
CA ASP A 185 -2.51 -25.04 -1.58
C ASP A 185 -3.26 -25.73 -2.74
N LYS A 186 -2.88 -25.45 -3.99
CA LYS A 186 -3.46 -26.12 -5.16
C LYS A 186 -3.01 -27.58 -5.30
N LYS A 187 -1.79 -27.90 -4.88
CA LYS A 187 -1.18 -29.24 -5.03
C LYS A 187 -1.34 -30.12 -3.79
N ILE A 188 -1.51 -29.51 -2.63
CA ILE A 188 -1.63 -30.17 -1.33
C ILE A 188 -2.88 -29.58 -0.64
N PRO A 189 -4.10 -29.85 -1.17
CA PRO A 189 -5.34 -29.26 -0.64
C PRO A 189 -5.68 -29.72 0.78
N GLN A 190 -5.11 -30.84 1.23
CA GLN A 190 -5.29 -31.38 2.58
C GLN A 190 -4.71 -30.49 3.69
N THR A 191 -3.72 -29.65 3.37
CA THR A 191 -3.02 -28.79 4.35
C THR A 191 -2.85 -27.38 3.80
N PRO A 192 -3.92 -26.58 3.68
CA PRO A 192 -3.82 -25.22 3.16
C PRO A 192 -3.03 -24.32 4.11
N CYS A 193 -2.06 -23.57 3.60
CA CYS A 193 -1.17 -22.73 4.41
C CYS A 193 -1.12 -21.27 3.97
N ARG A 194 -1.62 -20.93 2.77
CA ARG A 194 -1.51 -19.59 2.17
C ARG A 194 -2.01 -18.48 3.09
N THR A 195 -3.21 -18.61 3.64
CA THR A 195 -3.86 -17.54 4.42
C THR A 195 -3.05 -17.20 5.67
N PHE A 196 -2.65 -18.23 6.42
CA PHE A 196 -1.82 -18.09 7.62
C PHE A 196 -0.46 -17.49 7.28
N TYR A 197 0.24 -18.05 6.29
CA TYR A 197 1.60 -17.64 5.98
C TYR A 197 1.64 -16.23 5.38
N LEU A 198 0.63 -15.88 4.57
CA LEU A 198 0.51 -14.54 4.03
C LEU A 198 0.29 -13.50 5.14
N SER A 199 -0.51 -13.82 6.16
CA SER A 199 -0.64 -12.98 7.35
C SER A 199 0.73 -12.76 8.01
N HIS A 200 1.51 -13.83 8.22
CA HIS A 200 2.88 -13.71 8.74
C HIS A 200 3.77 -12.83 7.85
N LEU A 201 3.73 -13.02 6.53
CA LEU A 201 4.49 -12.23 5.55
C LEU A 201 4.15 -10.73 5.62
N HIS A 202 2.87 -10.37 5.80
CA HIS A 202 2.46 -8.97 5.98
C HIS A 202 3.01 -8.30 7.25
N HIS A 203 3.40 -9.07 8.25
CA HIS A 203 4.04 -8.54 9.45
C HIS A 203 5.54 -8.35 9.29
N GLN A 204 6.14 -8.85 8.20
CA GLN A 204 7.57 -8.70 7.95
C GLN A 204 7.93 -7.23 7.67
N PRO A 205 9.01 -6.69 8.28
CA PRO A 205 9.40 -5.28 8.11
C PRO A 205 9.61 -4.89 6.65
N TRP A 206 10.23 -5.76 5.86
CA TRP A 206 10.53 -5.54 4.45
C TRP A 206 9.30 -5.52 3.54
N VAL A 207 8.17 -6.07 3.99
CA VAL A 207 6.89 -6.08 3.25
C VAL A 207 6.05 -4.84 3.57
N ARG A 208 6.13 -4.34 4.81
CA ARG A 208 5.38 -3.16 5.24
C ARG A 208 5.81 -1.88 4.53
N GLY A 209 7.02 -1.86 3.95
CA GLY A 209 7.47 -0.73 3.13
C GLY A 209 7.73 0.55 3.92
N ASN A 210 8.28 0.45 5.13
CA ASN A 210 8.62 1.59 6.00
C ASN A 210 9.85 2.39 5.51
N TYR A 211 9.97 2.60 4.20
CA TYR A 211 11.11 3.24 3.54
C TYR A 211 10.76 4.56 2.87
N SER A 212 9.55 5.10 3.13
CA SER A 212 9.10 6.41 2.66
C SER A 212 10.07 7.54 3.05
N ASN A 213 10.75 7.40 4.19
CA ASN A 213 11.74 8.35 4.66
C ASN A 213 12.88 8.57 3.64
N VAL A 214 13.26 7.55 2.87
CA VAL A 214 14.30 7.63 1.84
C VAL A 214 13.88 8.62 0.74
N LEU A 215 12.63 8.52 0.27
CA LEU A 215 12.09 9.42 -0.75
C LEU A 215 11.92 10.85 -0.23
N VAL A 216 11.49 11.01 1.03
CA VAL A 216 11.35 12.34 1.66
C VAL A 216 12.71 13.03 1.81
N THR A 217 13.72 12.34 2.33
CA THR A 217 15.09 12.88 2.41
C THR A 217 15.64 13.21 1.01
N LEU A 218 15.43 12.34 0.03
CA LEU A 218 15.86 12.59 -1.35
C LEU A 218 15.17 13.84 -1.95
N SER A 219 13.87 14.01 -1.70
CA SER A 219 13.12 15.21 -2.07
C SER A 219 13.71 16.47 -1.42
N ASN A 220 14.03 16.43 -0.13
CA ASN A 220 14.64 17.55 0.58
C ASN A 220 16.01 17.91 -0.03
N ILE A 221 16.82 16.92 -0.39
CA ILE A 221 18.10 17.13 -1.08
C ILE A 221 17.89 17.82 -2.44
N HIS A 222 16.96 17.34 -3.26
CA HIS A 222 16.64 17.98 -4.55
C HIS A 222 16.14 19.42 -4.36
N SER A 223 15.31 19.66 -3.37
CA SER A 223 14.79 21.00 -3.05
C SER A 223 15.89 21.96 -2.62
N LYS A 224 16.78 21.49 -1.72
CA LYS A 224 17.99 22.23 -1.34
C LYS A 224 18.84 22.53 -2.58
N LEU A 225 19.15 21.56 -3.44
CA LEU A 225 19.96 21.74 -4.66
C LEU A 225 19.34 22.74 -5.64
N ARG A 226 18.02 22.71 -5.84
CA ARG A 226 17.30 23.67 -6.70
C ARG A 226 17.16 25.07 -6.08
N ARG A 227 17.46 25.20 -4.78
CA ARG A 227 17.29 26.43 -3.99
C ARG A 227 15.83 26.88 -3.96
N ASP A 228 14.92 25.91 -3.85
CA ASP A 228 13.51 26.21 -3.68
C ASP A 228 13.33 27.10 -2.44
N LYS A 229 12.55 28.16 -2.58
CA LYS A 229 12.11 28.97 -1.45
C LYS A 229 10.70 28.53 -1.10
N SER A 230 10.41 28.33 0.17
CA SER A 230 9.03 28.21 0.64
C SER A 230 8.30 29.49 0.24
N GLY A 231 7.28 29.35 -0.62
CA GLY A 231 6.43 30.48 -0.99
C GLY A 231 5.78 31.06 0.27
N LYS A 232 5.76 32.39 0.41
CA LYS A 232 4.93 33.02 1.43
C LYS A 232 3.47 32.68 1.14
N ARG A 233 2.70 32.33 2.18
CA ARG A 233 1.25 32.11 2.08
C ARG A 233 0.64 33.34 1.42
N ASN A 234 0.01 33.16 0.27
CA ASN A 234 -0.52 34.24 -0.52
C ASN A 234 -1.85 34.69 0.11
N GLU A 235 -1.87 35.86 0.75
CA GLU A 235 -3.07 36.44 1.38
C GLU A 235 -3.97 37.17 0.36
N ASP A 236 -3.46 37.45 -0.85
CA ASP A 236 -4.20 38.11 -1.91
C ASP A 236 -5.01 37.11 -2.74
N ALA A 237 -6.32 37.08 -2.50
CA ALA A 237 -7.32 36.31 -3.26
C ALA A 237 -7.55 36.83 -4.70
N SER A 238 -6.81 37.85 -5.14
CA SER A 238 -7.08 38.66 -6.34
C SER A 238 -6.23 38.30 -7.57
N GLN A 239 -5.30 37.35 -7.45
CA GLN A 239 -4.49 36.89 -8.58
C GLN A 239 -5.30 35.91 -9.45
N GLY A 240 -5.74 36.37 -10.62
CA GLY A 240 -6.43 35.54 -11.61
C GLY A 240 -5.49 34.54 -12.27
N PHE A 241 -5.29 33.37 -11.67
CA PHE A 241 -4.60 32.25 -12.30
C PHE A 241 -5.58 31.34 -13.03
N VAL A 242 -5.22 30.91 -14.23
CA VAL A 242 -5.99 29.88 -14.96
C VAL A 242 -5.63 28.53 -14.36
N ARG A 243 -6.59 27.88 -13.70
CA ARG A 243 -6.44 26.53 -13.17
C ARG A 243 -6.82 25.50 -14.23
N SER A 244 -5.89 24.61 -14.57
CA SER A 244 -6.16 23.38 -15.33
C SER A 244 -5.92 22.17 -14.44
N THR A 245 -6.80 21.16 -14.50
CA THR A 245 -6.67 19.92 -13.72
C THR A 245 -6.77 18.73 -14.67
N THR A 246 -5.74 17.89 -14.71
CA THR A 246 -5.73 16.64 -15.48
C THR A 246 -5.44 15.46 -14.55
N LYS A 247 -6.12 14.33 -14.75
CA LYS A 247 -5.99 13.12 -13.92
C LYS A 247 -5.43 11.98 -14.76
N TYR A 248 -4.49 11.23 -14.19
CA TYR A 248 -3.82 10.12 -14.85
C TYR A 248 -4.00 8.84 -14.04
N TRP A 249 -4.14 7.71 -14.74
CA TRP A 249 -4.03 6.39 -14.14
C TRP A 249 -2.56 5.98 -14.13
N VAL A 250 -2.07 5.54 -12.97
CA VAL A 250 -0.70 5.06 -12.80
C VAL A 250 -0.76 3.61 -12.36
N MET A 251 -0.03 2.74 -13.06
CA MET A 251 0.07 1.33 -12.67
C MET A 251 0.78 1.24 -11.31
N SER A 252 0.34 0.32 -10.46
CA SER A 252 0.87 0.19 -9.10
C SER A 252 2.37 -0.09 -9.03
N GLU A 253 2.92 -0.73 -10.06
CA GLU A 253 4.36 -0.98 -10.22
C GLU A 253 5.16 0.28 -10.57
N ASP A 254 4.52 1.28 -11.18
CA ASP A 254 5.17 2.53 -11.61
C ASP A 254 4.99 3.68 -10.62
N VAL A 255 4.20 3.51 -9.56
CA VAL A 255 3.91 4.57 -8.58
C VAL A 255 5.19 5.20 -8.04
N SER A 256 6.18 4.38 -7.69
CA SER A 256 7.43 4.87 -7.11
C SER A 256 8.35 5.49 -8.15
N THR A 257 8.35 4.98 -9.38
CA THR A 257 9.03 5.60 -10.53
C THR A 257 8.47 7.00 -10.78
N VAL A 258 7.14 7.14 -10.76
CA VAL A 258 6.45 8.43 -10.92
C VAL A 258 6.77 9.37 -9.76
N LYS A 259 6.72 8.89 -8.50
CA LYS A 259 7.14 9.69 -7.34
C LYS A 259 8.58 10.17 -7.46
N HIS A 260 9.49 9.31 -7.91
CA HIS A 260 10.89 9.65 -8.12
C HIS A 260 11.08 10.67 -9.24
N ALA A 261 10.36 10.55 -10.36
CA ALA A 261 10.40 11.54 -11.44
C ALA A 261 9.87 12.91 -10.98
N ILE A 262 8.77 12.93 -10.23
CA ILE A 262 8.17 14.18 -9.73
C ILE A 262 9.08 14.87 -8.71
N LEU A 263 9.67 14.13 -7.77
CA LEU A 263 10.48 14.73 -6.69
C LEU A 263 11.75 15.43 -7.20
N GLN A 264 12.24 15.06 -8.39
CA GLN A 264 13.36 15.73 -9.04
C GLN A 264 13.03 17.18 -9.43
N HIS A 265 11.74 17.50 -9.59
CA HIS A 265 11.24 18.80 -10.02
C HIS A 265 10.40 19.53 -8.97
N LEU A 266 9.72 18.80 -8.08
CA LEU A 266 8.80 19.35 -7.09
C LEU A 266 9.01 18.70 -5.72
N PRO A 267 9.23 19.47 -4.64
CA PRO A 267 9.40 18.89 -3.32
C PRO A 267 8.12 18.23 -2.81
N VAL A 268 8.29 17.13 -2.08
CA VAL A 268 7.21 16.48 -1.32
C VAL A 268 6.78 17.41 -0.19
N PHE A 269 5.50 17.76 -0.20
CA PHE A 269 4.87 18.54 0.86
C PHE A 269 4.81 17.71 2.15
N GLN A 270 5.24 18.29 3.26
CA GLN A 270 5.27 17.69 4.59
C GLN A 270 4.41 18.52 5.52
N PHE A 271 3.52 17.85 6.27
CA PHE A 271 2.79 18.47 7.38
C PHE A 271 3.74 18.56 8.59
N SER A 272 3.53 19.56 9.44
CA SER A 272 4.30 19.66 10.68
C SER A 272 3.95 18.49 11.62
N GLU A 273 4.91 18.00 12.41
CA GLU A 273 4.67 16.94 13.40
C GLU A 273 3.72 17.38 14.51
N GLU A 274 3.56 18.70 14.72
CA GLU A 274 2.64 19.29 15.69
C GLU A 274 1.18 19.18 15.25
N ASP A 275 0.92 19.27 13.95
CA ASP A 275 -0.43 19.18 13.38
C ASP A 275 -0.90 17.73 13.19
N CYS A 276 0.05 16.77 13.16
CA CYS A 276 -0.22 15.41 12.75
C CYS A 276 0.64 14.35 13.43
N ALA A 277 0.06 13.64 14.41
CA ALA A 277 0.73 12.53 15.11
C ALA A 277 0.70 11.18 14.34
N GLY A 278 0.03 11.12 13.19
CA GLY A 278 -0.15 9.91 12.38
C GLY A 278 0.43 10.03 10.97
N ASP A 279 0.24 9.01 10.14
CA ASP A 279 0.61 9.06 8.71
C ASP A 279 -0.27 10.10 8.00
N ALA A 280 0.23 11.34 7.91
CA ALA A 280 -0.46 12.47 7.28
C ALA A 280 -0.79 12.23 5.79
N GLN A 281 -0.23 11.17 5.17
CA GLN A 281 -0.57 10.77 3.80
C GLN A 281 -1.88 9.99 3.71
N LEU A 282 -2.44 9.52 4.84
CA LEU A 282 -3.67 8.75 4.83
C LEU A 282 -4.90 9.68 4.86
N THR A 283 -5.50 9.91 3.70
CA THR A 283 -6.78 10.63 3.59
C THR A 283 -7.94 9.66 3.43
N ASN A 284 -8.92 9.72 4.33
CA ASN A 284 -10.18 8.99 4.19
C ASN A 284 -11.29 9.96 3.78
N SER A 285 -12.13 9.57 2.83
CA SER A 285 -13.27 10.40 2.39
C SER A 285 -14.53 9.56 2.30
N VAL A 286 -15.59 9.97 3.00
CA VAL A 286 -16.92 9.35 2.96
C VAL A 286 -17.83 10.27 2.14
N TYR A 287 -18.33 9.78 1.02
CA TYR A 287 -19.30 10.49 0.19
C TYR A 287 -20.71 10.23 0.71
N LEU A 288 -21.51 11.29 0.82
CA LEU A 288 -22.89 11.23 1.28
C LEU A 288 -23.84 11.42 0.10
N ASP A 289 -24.93 10.66 0.10
CA ASP A 289 -26.01 10.78 -0.88
C ASP A 289 -27.33 10.33 -0.24
N ASN A 290 -28.44 10.60 -0.92
CA ASN A 290 -29.76 10.12 -0.53
C ASN A 290 -30.05 8.72 -1.14
N SER A 291 -31.16 8.10 -0.75
CA SER A 291 -31.56 6.78 -1.26
C SER A 291 -31.80 6.72 -2.77
N SER A 292 -32.08 7.87 -3.39
CA SER A 292 -32.32 8.03 -4.82
C SER A 292 -31.04 8.28 -5.62
N LEU A 293 -29.88 8.42 -4.96
CA LEU A 293 -28.57 8.68 -5.57
C LEU A 293 -28.55 9.95 -6.46
N GLU A 294 -29.27 10.98 -6.04
CA GLU A 294 -29.43 12.19 -6.85
C GLU A 294 -28.11 12.94 -7.05
N LEU A 295 -27.24 13.00 -6.02
CA LEU A 295 -25.95 13.67 -6.12
C LEU A 295 -25.02 12.92 -7.07
N TYR A 296 -24.99 11.59 -6.98
CA TYR A 296 -24.24 10.74 -7.90
C TYR A 296 -24.64 10.97 -9.37
N HIS A 297 -25.94 10.90 -9.67
CA HIS A 297 -26.42 11.09 -11.05
C HIS A 297 -26.17 12.52 -11.55
N GLY A 298 -26.36 13.54 -10.70
CA GLY A 298 -26.04 14.92 -11.06
C GLY A 298 -24.56 15.11 -11.47
N ARG A 299 -23.64 14.46 -10.75
CA ARG A 299 -22.19 14.50 -11.04
C ARG A 299 -21.81 13.69 -12.27
N LEU A 300 -22.43 12.52 -12.46
CA LEU A 300 -22.17 11.65 -13.61
C LEU A 300 -22.59 12.32 -14.92
N ASP A 301 -23.76 12.96 -14.92
CA ASP A 301 -24.34 13.65 -16.07
C ASP A 301 -23.77 15.08 -16.27
N LYS A 302 -22.93 15.55 -15.34
CA LYS A 302 -22.40 16.93 -15.30
C LYS A 302 -23.49 18.01 -15.37
N ARG A 303 -24.57 17.84 -14.61
CA ARG A 303 -25.65 18.83 -14.55
C ARG A 303 -25.13 20.15 -13.97
N PRO A 304 -25.63 21.31 -14.43
CA PRO A 304 -25.26 22.59 -13.84
C PRO A 304 -25.61 22.60 -12.34
N ASN A 305 -24.69 23.09 -11.50
CA ASN A 305 -24.81 23.11 -10.04
C ASN A 305 -24.85 21.72 -9.37
N ALA A 306 -24.32 20.68 -10.01
CA ALA A 306 -24.21 19.36 -9.39
C ALA A 306 -23.29 19.40 -8.15
N LEU A 307 -23.87 19.03 -7.00
CA LEU A 307 -23.17 19.01 -5.71
C LEU A 307 -22.51 17.66 -5.45
N ALA A 308 -21.39 17.69 -4.74
CA ALA A 308 -20.84 16.52 -4.07
C ALA A 308 -20.57 16.86 -2.60
N VAL A 309 -21.16 16.07 -1.70
CA VAL A 309 -20.96 16.20 -0.25
C VAL A 309 -20.05 15.07 0.21
N ARG A 310 -18.94 15.42 0.87
CA ARG A 310 -18.04 14.44 1.47
C ARG A 310 -17.56 14.87 2.85
N LEU A 311 -17.40 13.89 3.73
CA LEU A 311 -16.66 14.03 4.98
C LEU A 311 -15.25 13.55 4.73
N ARG A 312 -14.27 14.44 4.81
CA ARG A 312 -12.87 14.08 4.70
C ARG A 312 -12.21 14.09 6.07
N LEU A 313 -11.50 13.01 6.36
CA LEU A 313 -10.63 12.89 7.52
C LEU A 313 -9.19 12.94 7.02
N GLU A 314 -8.50 13.99 7.43
CA GLU A 314 -7.06 14.15 7.26
C GLU A 314 -6.42 13.94 8.64
N CYS A 315 -5.44 13.04 8.72
CA CYS A 315 -4.70 12.71 9.94
C CYS A 315 -5.43 11.91 11.04
N HIS A 316 -4.65 11.20 11.85
CA HIS A 316 -5.12 10.48 13.04
C HIS A 316 -4.44 11.09 14.27
N THR A 317 -5.05 12.11 14.84
CA THR A 317 -4.65 12.64 16.14
C THR A 317 -5.17 11.71 17.25
N PRO A 318 -4.37 11.44 18.31
CA PRO A 318 -4.80 10.62 19.44
C PRO A 318 -5.83 11.34 20.34
N THR A 319 -5.97 12.66 20.22
CA THR A 319 -7.08 13.44 20.74
C THR A 319 -8.24 13.37 19.74
N LEU A 320 -9.47 13.17 20.23
CA LEU A 320 -10.72 13.01 19.46
C LEU A 320 -11.07 14.15 18.47
N VAL A 321 -10.17 15.11 18.26
CA VAL A 321 -10.31 16.16 17.25
C VAL A 321 -9.85 15.60 15.91
N SER A 322 -10.68 14.75 15.32
CA SER A 322 -10.61 14.48 13.89
C SER A 322 -11.09 15.73 13.18
N TYR A 323 -10.23 16.39 12.41
CA TYR A 323 -10.65 17.49 11.56
C TYR A 323 -11.67 16.95 10.54
N LEU A 324 -12.94 17.28 10.75
CA LEU A 324 -14.01 16.97 9.82
C LEU A 324 -14.08 18.11 8.81
N VAL A 325 -13.39 17.96 7.68
CA VAL A 325 -13.51 18.93 6.59
C VAL A 325 -14.75 18.58 5.78
N LEU A 326 -15.79 19.41 5.89
CA LEU A 326 -16.94 19.37 5.00
C LEU A 326 -16.59 20.17 3.74
N SER A 327 -16.10 19.48 2.70
CA SER A 327 -15.92 20.10 1.39
C SER A 327 -17.22 20.00 0.59
N LEU A 328 -17.83 21.15 0.29
CA LEU A 328 -18.86 21.27 -0.76
C LEU A 328 -18.17 21.55 -2.09
N LEU A 329 -18.24 20.61 -3.03
CA LEU A 329 -17.79 20.86 -4.40
C LEU A 329 -18.97 21.37 -5.22
N LEU A 330 -18.92 22.66 -5.59
CA LEU A 330 -19.78 23.27 -6.60
C LEU A 330 -19.02 23.32 -7.92
N GLU A 331 -19.35 22.45 -8.88
CA GLU A 331 -18.93 22.64 -10.27
C GLU A 331 -20.06 23.31 -11.05
N THR A 332 -19.82 24.53 -11.51
CA THR A 332 -20.65 25.22 -12.50
C THR A 332 -19.98 25.09 -13.86
N GLU A 333 -20.53 24.24 -14.73
CA GLU A 333 -20.19 24.25 -16.16
C GLU A 333 -21.22 25.16 -16.84
N VAL A 334 -20.76 26.30 -17.37
CA VAL A 334 -21.61 27.22 -18.14
C VAL A 334 -21.46 26.84 -19.62
N ASP A 335 -22.54 26.35 -20.22
CA ASP A 335 -22.62 26.12 -21.66
C ASP A 335 -22.30 27.41 -22.43
N SER A 336 -21.27 27.34 -23.27
CA SER A 336 -20.84 28.43 -24.13
C SER A 336 -21.81 28.62 -25.29
N ALA A 337 -22.96 29.23 -25.03
CA ALA A 337 -23.86 29.77 -26.05
C ALA A 337 -24.42 31.11 -25.60
N GLY A 338 -23.68 32.19 -25.88
CA GLY A 338 -24.21 33.56 -25.90
C GLY A 338 -23.82 34.43 -24.70
N LEU A 339 -22.97 35.43 -24.98
CA LEU A 339 -22.81 36.72 -24.31
C LEU A 339 -23.27 36.81 -22.83
N ASN A 340 -22.32 36.83 -21.89
CA ASN A 340 -21.71 38.05 -21.34
C ASN A 340 -20.93 37.67 -20.07
N ARG A 341 -19.81 38.37 -19.83
CA ARG A 341 -18.85 38.14 -18.74
C ARG A 341 -19.50 37.72 -17.41
N ARG A 342 -19.07 36.58 -16.83
CA ARG A 342 -18.82 36.41 -15.39
C ARG A 342 -18.19 35.04 -15.05
N MET A 343 -17.04 35.15 -14.39
CA MET A 343 -16.28 34.19 -13.57
C MET A 343 -16.63 32.70 -13.62
N ASN A 344 -15.65 31.90 -14.06
CA ASN A 344 -15.44 30.55 -13.55
C ASN A 344 -14.98 30.66 -12.09
N SER A 345 -15.92 30.61 -11.14
CA SER A 345 -15.60 30.53 -9.72
C SER A 345 -15.79 29.09 -9.24
N VAL A 346 -14.70 28.34 -9.12
CA VAL A 346 -14.69 27.14 -8.26
C VAL A 346 -14.55 27.65 -6.83
N PHE A 347 -15.66 27.78 -6.12
CA PHE A 347 -15.61 28.09 -4.69
C PHE A 347 -15.21 26.83 -3.93
N TRP A 348 -13.99 26.84 -3.39
CA TRP A 348 -13.63 25.97 -2.28
C TRP A 348 -14.04 26.72 -1.02
N THR A 349 -15.18 26.35 -0.43
CA THR A 349 -15.46 26.75 0.95
C THR A 349 -15.11 25.57 1.83
N ASP A 350 -13.91 25.59 2.39
CA ASP A 350 -13.57 24.74 3.52
C ASP A 350 -14.22 25.37 4.76
N TRP A 351 -15.24 24.70 5.28
CA TRP A 351 -15.81 25.06 6.58
C TRP A 351 -15.11 24.20 7.64
N GLU A 352 -14.28 24.83 8.46
CA GLU A 352 -13.75 24.21 9.67
C GLU A 352 -14.86 24.17 10.73
N ILE A 353 -15.38 22.97 11.00
CA ILE A 353 -16.34 22.76 12.09
C ILE A 353 -15.60 22.09 13.23
N HIS A 354 -15.27 22.86 14.26
CA HIS A 354 -14.74 22.34 15.52
C HIS A 354 -15.88 21.71 16.31
N TRP A 355 -15.86 20.39 16.45
CA TRP A 355 -16.65 19.70 17.46
C TRP A 355 -15.80 19.60 18.74
N HIS A 356 -16.23 20.31 19.78
CA HIS A 356 -15.63 20.22 21.13
C HIS A 356 -16.03 18.93 21.84
#